data_AF-A0A843HCS4-F1
#
_entry.id   AF-A0A843HCS4-F1
#
_cell.length_a   1.000
_cell.length_b   1.000
_cell.length_c   1.000
_cell.angle_alpha   90.00
_cell.angle_beta   90.00
_cell.angle_gamma   90.00
#
_symmetry.space_group_name_H-M   'P 1'
#
loop_
_entity.id
_entity.type
_entity.pdbx_description
1 polymer ?
#
loop_
_entity_poly.entity_id
_entity_poly.type
_entity_poly.pdbx_seq_one_letter_code
_entity_poly.pdbx_strand_id
1 'polypeptide(L)'
;MKYIITVLCFIVFDILTGYIKALKNQEIDSTALRKGLYSKLSEILAVGGSYLLNIGSKYIELGVEIPLLQGVAIYLCIMELVSIIENLCAVNPALYKLFGPYLEKLKSDKKEDDDE
;
A
#
# COMPACT_ATOMS: atom_id res chain seq x y z
N MET A 1 -2.38 1.95 18.60
CA MET A 1 -2.79 3.20 17.91
C MET A 1 -1.72 3.74 16.97
N LYS A 2 -0.45 3.95 17.40
CA LYS A 2 0.62 4.49 16.54
C LYS A 2 0.72 3.81 15.16
N TYR A 3 0.68 2.47 15.11
CA TYR A 3 0.78 1.70 13.87
C TYR A 3 -0.34 2.00 12.88
N ILE A 4 -1.59 2.10 13.38
CA ILE A 4 -2.77 2.37 12.55
C ILE A 4 -2.66 3.78 11.95
N ILE A 5 -2.31 4.77 12.76
CA ILE A 5 -2.17 6.16 12.32
C ILE A 5 -1.09 6.25 11.23
N THR A 6 0.07 5.61 11.43
CA THR A 6 1.13 5.59 10.42
C THR A 6 0.65 5.00 9.10
N VAL A 7 -0.02 3.84 9.11
CA VAL A 7 -0.55 3.22 7.88
C VAL A 7 -1.54 4.15 7.18
N LEU A 8 -2.47 4.76 7.92
CA LEU A 8 -3.43 5.69 7.35
C LEU A 8 -2.76 6.92 6.72
N CYS A 9 -1.70 7.45 7.34
CA CYS A 9 -0.93 8.55 6.74
C CYS A 9 -0.28 8.14 5.41
N PHE A 10 0.28 6.92 5.33
CA PHE A 10 0.87 6.40 4.09
C PHE A 10 -0.19 6.22 3.00
N ILE A 11 -1.36 5.65 3.33
CA ILE A 11 -2.47 5.48 2.39
C ILE A 11 -2.95 6.84 1.86
N VAL A 12 -3.13 7.83 2.73
CA VAL A 12 -3.52 9.19 2.31
C VAL A 12 -2.46 9.79 1.39
N PHE A 13 -1.18 9.64 1.74
CA PHE A 13 -0.09 10.15 0.91
C PHE A 13 -0.04 9.46 -0.46
N ASP A 14 -0.26 8.15 -0.52
CA ASP A 14 -0.33 7.43 -1.79
C ASP A 14 -1.49 7.92 -2.66
N ILE A 15 -2.69 8.08 -2.09
CA ILE A 15 -3.85 8.64 -2.80
C ILE A 15 -3.53 10.02 -3.38
N LEU A 16 -2.85 10.88 -2.62
CA LEU A 16 -2.44 12.21 -3.10
C LEU A 16 -1.43 12.11 -4.25
N THR A 17 -0.41 11.26 -4.13
CA THR A 17 0.59 11.08 -5.19
C THR A 17 -0.01 10.47 -6.46
N GLY A 18 -0.92 9.51 -6.33
CA GLY A 18 -1.65 8.91 -7.43
C GLY A 18 -2.55 9.91 -8.15
N TYR A 19 -3.19 10.81 -7.40
CA TYR A 19 -3.98 11.89 -7.98
C TYR A 19 -3.12 12.90 -8.75
N ILE A 20 -1.95 13.28 -8.22
CA ILE A 20 -0.99 14.15 -8.92
C ILE A 20 -0.52 13.51 -10.24
N LYS A 21 -0.23 12.20 -10.24
CA LYS A 21 0.10 11.45 -11.45
C LYS A 21 -1.02 11.51 -12.48
N ALA A 22 -2.26 11.23 -12.08
CA ALA A 22 -3.41 11.26 -12.98
C ALA A 22 -3.64 12.65 -13.59
N LEU A 23 -3.48 13.71 -12.78
CA LEU A 23 -3.54 15.09 -13.25
C LEU A 23 -2.44 15.41 -14.28
N LYS A 24 -1.20 15.00 -14.01
CA LYS A 24 -0.06 15.26 -14.89
C LYS A 24 -0.24 14.59 -16.26
N ASN A 25 -0.82 13.39 -16.28
CA ASN A 25 -1.01 12.60 -17.50
C ASN A 25 -2.33 12.93 -18.23
N GLN A 26 -3.18 13.81 -17.67
CA GLN A 26 -4.54 14.06 -18.16
C GLN A 26 -5.43 12.80 -18.21
N GLU A 27 -5.14 11.82 -17.36
CA GLU A 27 -5.81 10.51 -17.30
C GLU A 27 -6.73 10.42 -16.08
N ILE A 28 -7.58 11.42 -15.85
CA ILE A 28 -8.58 11.35 -14.78
C ILE A 28 -9.74 10.47 -15.24
N ASP A 29 -9.54 9.16 -15.23
CA ASP A 29 -10.62 8.19 -15.38
C ASP A 29 -11.22 7.85 -14.02
N SER A 30 -12.51 8.17 -13.85
CA SER A 30 -13.29 7.83 -12.66
C SER A 30 -13.30 6.33 -12.35
N THR A 31 -13.14 5.48 -13.37
CA THR A 31 -13.10 4.02 -13.22
C THR A 31 -11.77 3.58 -12.63
N ALA A 32 -10.66 4.10 -13.16
CA ALA A 32 -9.32 3.87 -12.63
C ALA A 32 -9.19 4.37 -11.18
N LEU A 33 -9.69 5.58 -10.90
CA LEU A 33 -9.69 6.17 -9.55
C LEU A 33 -10.49 5.31 -8.56
N ARG A 34 -11.70 4.86 -8.95
CA ARG A 34 -12.52 3.96 -8.11
C ARG A 34 -11.81 2.64 -7.84
N LYS A 35 -11.20 2.02 -8.85
CA LYS A 35 -10.44 0.78 -8.68
C LYS A 35 -9.27 0.96 -7.71
N GLY A 36 -8.51 2.05 -7.84
CA GLY A 36 -7.45 2.40 -6.89
C GLY A 36 -7.97 2.58 -5.47
N LEU A 37 -9.07 3.31 -5.29
CA LEU A 37 -9.66 3.54 -3.98
C LEU A 37 -10.18 2.26 -3.32
N TYR A 38 -10.76 1.33 -4.08
CA TYR A 38 -11.18 0.02 -3.53
C TYR A 38 -10.00 -0.80 -3.00
N SER A 39 -8.84 -0.75 -3.67
CA SER A 39 -7.61 -1.37 -3.16
C SER A 39 -7.22 -0.77 -1.81
N LYS A 40 -7.23 0.56 -1.69
CA LYS A 40 -6.90 1.26 -0.44
C LYS A 40 -7.89 0.97 0.67
N LEU A 41 -9.18 0.85 0.35
CA LEU A 41 -10.19 0.46 1.33
C LEU A 41 -9.92 -0.95 1.89
N SER A 42 -9.46 -1.88 1.05
CA SER A 42 -9.09 -3.23 1.49
C SER A 42 -7.91 -3.23 2.48
N GLU A 43 -6.93 -2.34 2.28
CA GLU A 43 -5.78 -2.18 3.19
C GLU A 43 -6.22 -1.58 4.54
N ILE A 44 -7.16 -0.61 4.52
CA ILE A 44 -7.76 -0.07 5.74
C ILE A 44 -8.50 -1.17 6.52
N LEU A 45 -9.23 -2.04 5.81
CA LEU A 45 -9.87 -3.20 6.44
C LEU A 45 -8.85 -4.21 6.96
N ALA A 46 -7.72 -4.42 6.28
CA ALA A 46 -6.66 -5.31 6.73
C ALA A 46 -6.02 -4.82 8.04
N VAL A 47 -5.68 -3.54 8.15
CA VAL A 47 -5.15 -2.98 9.41
C VAL A 47 -6.22 -2.98 10.51
N GLY A 48 -7.48 -2.69 10.19
CA GLY A 48 -8.60 -2.77 11.12
C GLY A 48 -8.84 -4.19 11.65
N GLY A 49 -8.82 -5.19 10.76
CA GLY A 49 -8.94 -6.60 11.09
C GLY A 49 -7.77 -7.07 11.96
N SER A 50 -6.54 -6.65 11.66
CA SER A 50 -5.37 -6.97 12.49
C SER A 50 -5.48 -6.39 13.90
N TYR A 51 -6.11 -5.23 14.06
CA TYR A 51 -6.41 -4.63 15.37
C TYR A 51 -7.48 -5.42 16.13
N LEU A 52 -8.55 -5.85 15.44
CA LEU A 52 -9.58 -6.70 16.05
C LEU A 52 -8.98 -8.03 16.52
N LEU A 53 -8.13 -8.66 15.72
CA LEU A 53 -7.42 -9.88 16.09
C LEU A 53 -6.48 -9.66 17.28
N ASN A 54 -5.81 -8.52 17.37
CA ASN A 54 -4.96 -8.17 18.52
C ASN A 54 -5.76 -8.00 19.83
N ILE A 55 -7.00 -7.55 19.75
CA ILE A 55 -7.91 -7.54 20.91
C ILE A 55 -8.43 -8.96 21.18
N GLY A 56 -8.87 -9.67 20.15
CA GLY A 56 -9.40 -11.03 20.22
C GLY A 56 -8.40 -12.03 20.82
N SER A 57 -7.11 -11.88 20.55
CA SER A 57 -6.06 -12.72 21.11
C SER A 57 -5.92 -12.63 22.64
N LYS A 58 -6.56 -11.64 23.28
CA LYS A 58 -6.66 -11.57 24.75
C LYS A 58 -7.78 -12.45 25.31
N TYR A 59 -8.74 -12.82 24.48
CA TYR A 59 -9.88 -13.67 24.83
C TYR A 59 -9.71 -15.10 24.33
N ILE A 60 -8.91 -15.28 23.27
CA ILE A 60 -8.62 -16.56 22.65
C ILE A 60 -7.12 -16.80 22.82
N GLU A 61 -6.75 -17.76 23.66
CA GLU A 61 -5.35 -18.16 23.83
C GLU A 61 -4.85 -18.83 22.55
N LEU A 62 -4.09 -18.09 21.76
CA LEU A 62 -3.47 -18.60 20.53
C LEU A 62 -2.22 -19.45 20.79
N GLY A 63 -1.79 -19.59 22.05
CA GLY A 63 -0.58 -20.33 22.44
C GLY A 63 0.74 -19.64 22.05
N VAL A 64 0.69 -18.50 21.36
CA VAL A 64 1.84 -17.70 20.91
C VAL A 64 1.50 -16.22 20.88
N GLU A 65 2.41 -15.38 21.39
CA GLU A 65 2.34 -13.92 21.26
C GLU A 65 2.94 -13.48 19.92
N ILE A 66 2.09 -13.37 18.90
CA ILE A 66 2.50 -12.83 17.59
C ILE A 66 2.14 -11.33 17.54
N PRO A 67 3.08 -10.41 17.26
CA PRO A 67 2.81 -8.98 17.13
C PRO A 67 2.11 -8.67 15.80
N LEU A 68 0.91 -9.23 15.59
CA LEU A 68 0.19 -9.25 14.31
C LEU A 68 -0.06 -7.84 13.76
N LEU A 69 -0.56 -6.93 14.60
CA LEU A 69 -0.82 -5.54 14.22
C LEU A 69 0.45 -4.84 13.72
N GLN A 70 1.59 -5.09 14.36
CA GLN A 70 2.86 -4.49 13.94
C GLN A 70 3.34 -5.08 12.61
N GLY A 71 3.26 -6.41 12.44
CA GLY A 71 3.63 -7.07 11.19
C GLY A 71 2.82 -6.59 10.00
N VAL A 72 1.48 -6.56 10.13
CA VAL A 72 0.57 -6.06 9.09
C VAL A 72 0.84 -4.59 8.79
N ALA A 73 1.07 -3.76 9.82
CA ALA A 73 1.36 -2.34 9.60
C ALA A 73 2.68 -2.11 8.85
N ILE A 74 3.75 -2.85 9.17
CA ILE A 74 5.03 -2.75 8.46
C ILE A 74 4.84 -3.15 6.99
N TYR A 75 4.15 -4.26 6.75
CA TYR A 75 3.86 -4.74 5.40
C TYR A 75 3.10 -3.69 4.58
N LEU A 76 2.00 -3.14 5.13
CA LEU A 76 1.22 -2.12 4.44
C LEU A 76 2.02 -0.84 4.18
N CYS A 77 2.84 -0.37 5.14
CA CYS A 77 3.69 0.79 4.92
C CYS A 77 4.70 0.58 3.77
N ILE A 78 5.26 -0.62 3.62
CA ILE A 78 6.16 -0.94 2.52
C ILE A 78 5.39 -0.94 1.19
N MET A 79 4.22 -1.58 1.15
CA MET A 79 3.34 -1.60 -0.02
C MET A 79 2.93 -0.19 -0.47
N GLU A 80 2.54 0.67 0.47
CA GLU A 80 2.22 2.07 0.18
C GLU A 80 3.44 2.84 -0.30
N LEU A 81 4.61 2.64 0.32
CA LEU A 81 5.85 3.30 -0.09
C LEU A 81 6.23 2.96 -1.54
N VAL A 82 6.10 1.70 -1.95
CA VAL A 82 6.34 1.29 -3.35
C VAL A 82 5.36 1.99 -4.28
N SER A 83 4.08 2.08 -3.91
CA SER A 83 3.04 2.75 -4.69
C SER A 83 3.31 4.26 -4.85
N ILE A 84 3.74 4.92 -3.77
CA ILE A 84 4.15 6.33 -3.76
C ILE A 84 5.34 6.54 -4.70
N ILE A 85 6.37 5.69 -4.62
CA ILE A 85 7.56 5.79 -5.49
C ILE A 85 7.16 5.61 -6.95
N GLU A 86 6.27 4.65 -7.26
CA GLU A 86 5.74 4.47 -8.62
C GLU A 86 5.02 5.73 -9.11
N ASN A 87 4.17 6.32 -8.27
CA ASN A 87 3.45 7.53 -8.62
C ASN A 87 4.38 8.73 -8.85
N LEU A 88 5.39 8.91 -8.01
CA LEU A 88 6.38 9.97 -8.14
C LEU A 88 7.29 9.80 -9.36
N CYS A 89 7.71 8.57 -9.67
CA CYS A 89 8.55 8.29 -10.85
C CYS A 89 7.80 8.56 -12.16
N ALA A 90 6.48 8.32 -12.20
CA ALA A 90 5.65 8.66 -13.35
C ALA A 90 5.58 10.18 -13.63
N VAL A 91 5.78 11.01 -12.60
CA VAL A 91 5.71 12.48 -12.70
C VAL A 91 7.09 13.11 -12.86
N ASN A 92 8.13 12.52 -12.26
CA ASN A 92 9.49 13.06 -12.22
C ASN A 92 10.52 12.12 -12.86
N PRO A 93 11.03 12.44 -14.07
CA PRO A 93 12.02 11.62 -14.78
C PRO A 93 13.33 11.39 -14.01
N ALA A 94 13.74 12.34 -13.17
CA ALA A 94 14.95 12.19 -12.36
C ALA A 94 14.78 11.09 -11.30
N LEU A 95 13.59 10.98 -10.70
CA LEU A 95 13.27 9.89 -9.77
C LEU A 95 13.18 8.56 -10.50
N TYR A 96 12.58 8.53 -11.69
CA TYR A 96 12.53 7.31 -12.50
C TYR A 96 13.93 6.80 -12.86
N LYS A 97 14.88 7.69 -13.17
CA LYS A 97 16.28 7.27 -13.44
C LYS A 97 16.94 6.58 -12.23
N LEU A 98 16.54 6.94 -11.01
CA LEU A 98 17.10 6.35 -9.78
C LEU A 98 16.39 5.06 -9.37
N PHE A 99 15.06 5.03 -9.45
CA PHE A 99 14.23 3.94 -8.91
C PHE A 99 13.62 3.01 -9.97
N GLY A 100 13.61 3.42 -11.24
CA GLY A 100 13.03 2.68 -12.37
C GLY A 100 13.49 1.23 -12.48
N PRO A 101 14.80 0.92 -12.42
CA PRO A 101 15.28 -0.46 -12.49
C PRO A 101 14.71 -1.37 -11.38
N TYR A 102 14.50 -0.83 -10.19
CA TYR A 102 13.92 -1.58 -9.07
C TYR A 102 12.41 -1.76 -9.24
N LEU A 103 11.69 -0.74 -9.72
CA LEU A 103 10.26 -0.82 -9.99
C LEU A 103 9.95 -1.83 -11.11
N GLU A 104 10.78 -1.89 -12.15
CA GLU A 104 10.61 -2.85 -13.25
C GLU A 104 10.79 -4.28 -12.79
N LYS A 105 11.80 -4.54 -11.95
CA LYS A 105 12.01 -5.85 -11.34
C LYS A 105 10.83 -6.27 -10.45
N LEU A 106 10.30 -5.37 -9.63
CA LEU A 106 9.12 -5.65 -8.81
C LEU A 106 7.87 -5.97 -9.66
N LYS A 107 7.79 -5.40 -10.87
CA LYS A 107 6.68 -5.64 -11.81
C LYS A 107 6.85 -6.94 -12.60
N SER A 108 8.08 -7.38 -12.88
CA SER A 108 8.33 -8.68 -13.52
C SER A 108 7.96 -9.82 -12.58
N ASP A 109 8.40 -9.74 -11.33
CA ASP A 109 8.17 -10.79 -10.33
C ASP A 109 6.66 -10.97 -10.09
N LYS A 110 5.91 -9.86 -10.05
CA LYS A 110 4.43 -9.90 -9.95
C LYS A 110 3.71 -10.60 -11.10
N LYS A 111 4.24 -10.56 -12.32
CA LYS A 111 3.60 -11.19 -13.47
C LYS A 111 3.82 -12.70 -13.52
N GLU A 112 4.99 -13.14 -13.05
CA GLU A 112 5.28 -14.58 -12.94
C GLU A 112 4.36 -15.25 -11.91
N ASP A 113 4.05 -14.58 -10.79
CA ASP A 113 3.13 -15.09 -9.76
C ASP A 113 1.65 -15.17 -10.22
N ASP A 114 1.22 -14.33 -11.18
CA ASP A 114 -0.17 -14.29 -11.69
C ASP A 114 -0.42 -15.31 -12.82
N ASP A 115 0.64 -15.83 -13.45
CA ASP A 115 0.58 -16.79 -14.58
C ASP A 115 0.75 -18.27 -14.13
N GLU A 116 0.97 -18.54 -12.84
CA GLU A 116 0.96 -19.88 -12.20
C GLU A 116 -0.38 -20.24 -11.52
#